data_AF-A0A2T9XMT3-F1
#
_entry.id   AF-A0A2T9XMT3-F1
#
_cell.length_a   1.000
_cell.length_b   1.000
_cell.length_c   1.000
_cell.angle_alpha   90.00
_cell.angle_beta   90.00
_cell.angle_gamma   90.00
#
_symmetry.space_group_name_H-M   'P 1'
#
loop_
_entity.id
_entity.type
_entity.pdbx_description
1 polymer ?
#
loop_
_entity_poly.entity_id
_entity_poly.type
_entity_poly.pdbx_seq_one_letter_code
_entity_poly.pdbx_strand_id
1 'polypeptide(L)'
;MDDTWLVEVGAIVDRAASAVARRYGSVTTVDDMRQDGWEWALSNRARLEHYRLEDGTLYRAGAVSDLIRHLTKLAKHERAVVQGDVSGDQYQYNAGVVELVLPAVWDGDYRPPAVEARTRSVADPAVSGNWEAMVADVRRAVDDLPLSQRRVLFAYYGHAGGAGWREAAVALGMSKTAANDIGREAVASLVDALNGIPDDLGEPKYVGTRRVESNASAMARTSSDWGGE
;
A
#
# COMPACT_ATOMS: atom_id res chain seq x y z
N MET A 1 -10.38 2.79 31.82
CA MET A 1 -10.17 2.59 30.37
C MET A 1 -11.55 2.33 29.79
N ASP A 2 -11.91 2.91 28.65
CA ASP A 2 -13.24 2.68 28.07
C ASP A 2 -13.27 1.26 27.49
N ASP A 3 -14.14 0.40 28.04
CA ASP A 3 -14.29 -1.00 27.61
C ASP A 3 -14.62 -1.10 26.11
N THR A 4 -15.27 -0.07 25.55
CA THR A 4 -15.61 0.01 24.12
C THR A 4 -14.37 0.07 23.24
N TRP A 5 -13.36 0.86 23.65
CA TRP A 5 -12.11 1.01 22.90
C TRP A 5 -11.32 -0.31 22.85
N LEU A 6 -11.28 -1.02 23.97
CA LEU A 6 -10.60 -2.32 24.05
C LEU A 6 -11.27 -3.36 23.14
N VAL A 7 -12.60 -3.40 23.08
CA VAL A 7 -13.30 -4.34 22.19
C VAL A 7 -13.03 -4.03 20.72
N GLU A 8 -13.10 -2.75 20.32
CA GLU A 8 -12.84 -2.35 18.93
C GLU A 8 -11.40 -2.65 18.50
N VAL A 9 -10.43 -2.26 19.32
CA VAL A 9 -9.00 -2.45 19.04
C VAL A 9 -8.62 -3.92 19.12
N GLY A 10 -9.23 -4.69 20.02
CA GLY A 10 -8.97 -6.14 20.12
C GLY A 10 -9.26 -6.88 18.83
N ALA A 11 -10.36 -6.56 18.15
CA ALA A 11 -10.68 -7.15 16.85
C ALA A 11 -9.63 -6.81 15.76
N ILE A 12 -9.03 -5.61 15.85
CA ILE A 12 -7.98 -5.15 14.92
C ILE A 12 -6.67 -5.87 15.19
N VAL A 13 -6.28 -5.98 16.47
CA VAL A 13 -5.11 -6.73 16.92
C VAL A 13 -5.20 -8.18 16.49
N ASP A 14 -6.34 -8.83 16.74
CA ASP A 14 -6.55 -10.24 16.40
C ASP A 14 -6.40 -10.50 14.90
N ARG A 15 -6.97 -9.61 14.07
CA ARG A 15 -6.86 -9.72 12.62
C ARG A 15 -5.43 -9.53 12.15
N ALA A 16 -4.73 -8.51 12.64
CA ALA A 16 -3.35 -8.24 12.27
C ALA A 16 -2.41 -9.38 12.70
N ALA A 17 -2.54 -9.83 13.95
CA ALA A 17 -1.74 -10.92 14.52
C ALA A 17 -1.92 -12.22 13.74
N SER A 18 -3.17 -12.59 13.44
CA SER A 18 -3.48 -13.79 12.65
C SER A 18 -2.89 -13.72 11.25
N ALA A 19 -2.97 -12.56 10.59
CA ALA A 19 -2.41 -12.37 9.25
C ALA A 19 -0.89 -12.53 9.23
N VAL A 20 -0.19 -11.95 10.21
CA VAL A 20 1.27 -11.99 10.31
C VAL A 20 1.75 -13.38 10.74
N ALA A 21 1.15 -13.97 11.77
CA ALA A 21 1.52 -15.31 12.23
C ALA A 21 1.27 -16.38 11.15
N ARG A 22 0.22 -16.25 10.32
CA ARG A 22 0.04 -17.16 9.17
C ARG A 22 1.20 -17.10 8.17
N ARG A 23 1.81 -15.93 7.99
CA ARG A 23 2.94 -15.72 7.06
C ARG A 23 4.29 -16.10 7.68
N TYR A 24 4.45 -15.87 8.98
CA TYR A 24 5.71 -16.07 9.71
C TYR A 24 5.63 -17.20 10.75
N GLY A 25 4.70 -18.14 10.59
CA GLY A 25 4.39 -19.17 11.59
C GLY A 25 5.53 -20.15 11.89
N SER A 26 6.63 -20.09 11.14
CA SER A 26 7.87 -20.81 11.45
C SER A 26 8.71 -20.15 12.54
N VAL A 27 8.46 -18.87 12.86
CA VAL A 27 9.28 -18.08 13.80
C VAL A 27 8.48 -17.40 14.91
N THR A 28 7.17 -17.25 14.73
CA THR A 28 6.30 -16.57 15.70
C THR A 28 4.93 -17.23 15.78
N THR A 29 4.21 -17.00 16.88
CA THR A 29 2.84 -17.49 17.09
C THR A 29 1.80 -16.38 17.01
N VAL A 30 0.52 -16.75 16.90
CA VAL A 30 -0.58 -15.78 16.95
C VAL A 30 -0.61 -15.07 18.31
N ASP A 31 -0.32 -15.78 19.40
CA ASP A 31 -0.37 -15.21 20.75
C ASP A 31 0.76 -14.20 20.99
N ASP A 32 1.98 -14.48 20.49
CA ASP A 32 3.10 -13.53 20.53
C ASP A 32 2.76 -12.26 19.74
N MET A 33 2.31 -12.42 18.49
CA MET A 33 1.92 -11.29 17.64
C MET A 33 0.74 -10.49 18.21
N ARG A 34 -0.17 -11.15 18.94
CA ARG A 34 -1.28 -10.48 19.64
C ARG A 34 -0.76 -9.67 20.82
N GLN A 35 0.18 -10.22 21.60
CA GLN A 35 0.80 -9.49 22.72
C GLN A 35 1.51 -8.22 22.23
N ASP A 36 2.36 -8.34 21.21
CA ASP A 36 3.05 -7.19 20.60
C ASP A 36 2.05 -6.19 19.99
N GLY A 37 0.98 -6.69 19.37
CA GLY A 37 -0.06 -5.87 18.79
C GLY A 37 -0.78 -5.02 19.84
N TRP A 38 -1.03 -5.58 21.03
CA TRP A 38 -1.58 -4.86 22.17
C TRP A 38 -0.61 -3.83 22.74
N GLU A 39 0.66 -4.19 22.91
CA GLU A 39 1.69 -3.27 23.38
C GLU A 39 1.80 -2.05 22.46
N TRP A 40 1.82 -2.29 21.14
CA TRP A 40 1.85 -1.23 20.15
C TRP A 40 0.58 -0.38 20.22
N ALA A 41 -0.61 -0.99 20.26
CA ALA A 41 -1.88 -0.28 20.24
C ALA A 41 -2.05 0.63 21.47
N LEU A 42 -1.66 0.15 22.65
CA LEU A 42 -1.69 0.94 23.89
C LEU A 42 -0.67 2.09 23.85
N SER A 43 0.53 1.84 23.30
CA SER A 43 1.58 2.84 23.16
C SER A 43 1.28 3.89 22.07
N ASN A 44 0.46 3.54 21.08
CA ASN A 44 0.16 4.37 19.91
C ASN A 44 -1.32 4.79 19.85
N ARG A 45 -1.98 4.93 20.99
CA ARG A 45 -3.41 5.24 21.04
C ARG A 45 -3.80 6.46 20.20
N ALA A 46 -3.05 7.56 20.29
CA ALA A 46 -3.31 8.78 19.52
C ALA A 46 -3.27 8.55 17.99
N ARG A 47 -2.44 7.61 17.53
CA ARG A 47 -2.36 7.22 16.12
C ARG A 47 -3.57 6.39 15.69
N LEU A 48 -4.06 5.51 16.56
CA LEU A 48 -5.32 4.79 16.32
C LEU A 48 -6.51 5.76 16.27
N GLU A 49 -6.54 6.77 17.14
CA GLU A 49 -7.59 7.82 17.11
C GLU A 49 -7.57 8.64 15.80
N HIS A 50 -6.43 8.72 15.10
CA HIS A 50 -6.38 9.36 13.79
C HIS A 50 -7.18 8.61 12.71
N TYR A 51 -7.41 7.32 12.89
CA TYR A 51 -8.27 6.53 12.02
C TYR A 51 -9.76 6.65 12.37
N ARG A 52 -10.12 7.48 13.35
CA ARG A 52 -11.52 7.69 13.72
C ARG A 52 -12.21 8.58 12.68
N LEU A 53 -13.33 8.11 12.15
CA LEU A 53 -14.17 8.78 11.18
C LEU A 53 -15.05 9.85 11.86
N GLU A 54 -15.70 10.70 11.06
CA GLU A 54 -16.57 11.78 11.57
C GLU A 54 -17.75 11.26 12.40
N ASP A 55 -18.22 10.03 12.10
CA ASP A 55 -19.27 9.35 12.86
C ASP A 55 -18.78 8.68 14.16
N GLY A 56 -17.49 8.83 14.47
CA GLY A 56 -16.84 8.27 15.65
C GLY A 56 -16.42 6.81 15.51
N THR A 57 -16.72 6.15 14.39
CA THR A 57 -16.30 4.77 14.12
C THR A 57 -14.83 4.73 13.71
N LEU A 58 -14.16 3.61 14.00
CA LEU A 58 -12.77 3.43 13.59
C LEU A 58 -12.71 2.92 12.13
N TYR A 59 -11.90 3.57 11.30
CA TYR A 59 -11.53 3.07 9.99
C TYR A 59 -10.58 1.86 10.13
N ARG A 60 -11.18 0.66 10.15
CA ARG A 60 -10.51 -0.58 10.56
C ARG A 60 -9.41 -0.97 9.59
N ALA A 61 -9.62 -0.90 8.28
CA ALA A 61 -8.59 -1.27 7.31
C ALA A 61 -7.30 -0.48 7.47
N GLY A 62 -7.38 0.83 7.74
CA GLY A 62 -6.21 1.68 7.98
C GLY A 62 -5.45 1.25 9.23
N ALA A 63 -6.17 1.09 10.34
CA ALA A 63 -5.60 0.67 11.61
C ALA A 63 -4.98 -0.74 11.54
N VAL A 64 -5.68 -1.70 10.90
CA VAL A 64 -5.17 -3.07 10.70
C VAL A 64 -3.92 -3.05 9.83
N SER A 65 -3.91 -2.29 8.72
CA SER A 65 -2.75 -2.20 7.82
C SER A 65 -1.51 -1.69 8.56
N ASP A 66 -1.69 -0.67 9.40
CA ASP A 66 -0.60 -0.08 10.16
C ASP A 66 -0.05 -1.02 11.23
N LEU A 67 -0.94 -1.76 11.89
CA LEU A 67 -0.55 -2.78 12.86
C LEU A 67 0.16 -3.96 12.19
N ILE A 68 -0.30 -4.40 11.01
CA ILE A 68 0.37 -5.44 10.21
C ILE A 68 1.78 -4.99 9.82
N ARG A 69 1.98 -3.72 9.43
CA ARG A 69 3.33 -3.18 9.15
C ARG A 69 4.24 -3.29 10.36
N HIS A 70 3.73 -2.92 11.54
CA HIS A 70 4.49 -3.02 12.78
C HIS A 70 4.86 -4.46 13.12
N LEU A 71 3.87 -5.36 13.18
CA LEU A 71 4.06 -6.76 13.51
C LEU A 71 4.93 -7.50 12.48
N THR A 72 4.79 -7.18 11.20
CA THR A 72 5.66 -7.72 10.15
C THR A 72 7.12 -7.32 10.38
N LYS A 73 7.38 -6.08 10.82
CA LYS A 73 8.74 -5.64 11.15
C LYS A 73 9.34 -6.47 12.29
N LEU A 74 8.54 -6.77 13.33
CA LEU A 74 8.96 -7.63 14.43
C LEU A 74 9.23 -9.07 13.97
N ALA A 75 8.28 -9.70 13.28
CA ALA A 75 8.43 -11.07 12.78
C ALA A 75 9.61 -11.23 11.80
N LYS A 76 9.91 -10.19 10.99
CA LYS A 76 11.12 -10.17 10.14
C LYS A 76 12.40 -10.12 10.96
N HIS A 77 12.43 -9.33 12.03
CA HIS A 77 13.56 -9.26 12.95
C HIS A 77 13.78 -10.61 13.66
N GLU A 78 12.73 -11.22 14.20
CA GLU A 78 12.80 -12.55 14.81
C GLU A 78 13.30 -13.61 13.84
N ARG A 79 12.78 -13.60 12.61
CA ARG A 79 13.24 -14.52 11.56
C ARG A 79 14.72 -14.36 11.25
N ALA A 80 15.22 -13.13 11.16
CA ALA A 80 16.64 -12.88 10.93
C ALA A 80 17.50 -13.46 12.06
N VAL A 81 17.09 -13.23 13.33
CA VAL A 81 17.78 -13.80 14.49
C VAL A 81 17.78 -15.33 14.46
N VAL A 82 16.64 -15.96 14.17
CA VAL A 82 16.51 -17.42 14.11
C VAL A 82 17.32 -18.03 12.96
N GLN A 83 17.36 -17.36 11.80
CA GLN A 83 18.05 -17.86 10.61
C GLN A 83 19.56 -17.53 10.61
N GLY A 84 20.05 -16.82 11.63
CA GLY A 84 21.42 -16.30 11.65
C GLY A 84 21.70 -15.31 10.52
N ASP A 85 20.63 -14.78 9.92
CA ASP A 85 20.69 -13.89 8.78
C ASP A 85 20.87 -12.47 9.29
N VAL A 86 21.73 -11.69 8.63
CA VAL A 86 21.88 -10.28 9.00
C VAL A 86 20.59 -9.61 8.55
N SER A 87 19.82 -9.08 9.48
CA SER A 87 18.48 -8.48 9.33
C SER A 87 18.35 -7.36 8.27
N GLY A 88 19.39 -7.10 7.47
CA GLY A 88 19.43 -6.15 6.37
C GLY A 88 19.07 -6.69 4.98
N ASP A 89 18.94 -8.00 4.76
CA ASP A 89 18.83 -8.53 3.38
C ASP A 89 17.40 -8.65 2.83
N GLN A 90 16.38 -8.27 3.60
CA GLN A 90 15.02 -8.20 3.08
C GLN A 90 14.75 -6.85 2.44
N TYR A 91 14.76 -6.85 1.10
CA TYR A 91 14.42 -5.67 0.30
C TYR A 91 13.02 -5.15 0.64
N GLN A 92 12.91 -3.83 0.89
CA GLN A 92 11.63 -3.15 1.10
C GLN A 92 11.24 -2.39 -0.16
N TYR A 93 10.09 -2.75 -0.72
CA TYR A 93 9.56 -2.07 -1.89
C TYR A 93 8.93 -0.74 -1.46
N ASN A 94 9.24 0.31 -2.22
CA ASN A 94 8.54 1.59 -2.14
C ASN A 94 7.92 1.90 -3.52
N ALA A 95 7.03 2.90 -3.57
CA ALA A 95 6.34 3.26 -4.81
C ALA A 95 7.31 3.55 -5.96
N GLY A 96 8.39 4.30 -5.71
CA GLY A 96 9.37 4.63 -6.75
C GLY A 96 10.09 3.41 -7.33
N VAL A 97 10.39 2.40 -6.51
CA VAL A 97 10.95 1.13 -6.99
C VAL A 97 9.93 0.34 -7.78
N VAL A 98 8.69 0.24 -7.31
CA VAL A 98 7.62 -0.47 -8.02
C VAL A 98 7.39 0.19 -9.39
N GLU A 99 7.27 1.52 -9.43
CA GLU A 99 7.10 2.28 -10.68
C GLU A 99 8.29 2.14 -11.64
N LEU A 100 9.51 1.98 -11.11
CA LEU A 100 10.71 1.69 -11.91
C LEU A 100 10.64 0.32 -12.57
N VAL A 101 10.15 -0.69 -11.85
CA VAL A 101 10.10 -2.10 -12.28
C VAL A 101 8.90 -2.37 -13.20
N LEU A 102 7.79 -1.66 -13.01
CA LEU A 102 6.52 -1.90 -13.70
C LEU A 102 6.63 -2.02 -15.23
N PRO A 103 7.36 -1.16 -15.97
CA PRO A 103 7.52 -1.31 -17.43
C PRO A 103 8.08 -2.69 -17.83
N ALA A 104 9.09 -3.19 -17.11
CA ALA A 104 9.73 -4.47 -17.40
C ALA A 104 8.81 -5.69 -17.15
N VAL A 105 7.73 -5.52 -16.35
CA VAL A 105 6.72 -6.55 -16.16
C VAL A 105 6.03 -6.91 -17.48
N TRP A 106 5.82 -5.93 -18.37
CA TRP A 106 5.11 -6.12 -19.65
C TRP A 106 6.02 -6.20 -20.88
N ASP A 107 7.17 -5.51 -20.88
CA ASP A 107 8.08 -5.50 -22.03
C ASP A 107 8.80 -6.85 -22.24
N GLY A 108 8.89 -7.68 -21.18
CA GLY A 108 9.54 -8.99 -21.24
C GLY A 108 11.07 -8.95 -21.38
N ASP A 109 11.65 -7.76 -21.60
CA ASP A 109 13.09 -7.51 -21.53
C ASP A 109 13.47 -7.18 -20.08
N TYR A 110 14.16 -8.10 -19.42
CA TYR A 110 14.59 -8.00 -18.02
C TYR A 110 15.81 -7.09 -17.84
N ARG A 111 15.98 -6.09 -18.70
CA ARG A 111 17.12 -5.17 -18.61
C ARG A 111 16.80 -4.04 -17.64
N PRO A 112 17.63 -3.81 -16.60
CA PRO A 112 17.46 -2.66 -15.75
C PRO A 112 17.65 -1.38 -16.57
N PRO A 113 16.81 -0.34 -16.37
CA PRO A 113 17.05 0.96 -16.99
C PRO A 113 18.39 1.51 -16.51
N ALA A 114 19.09 2.27 -17.36
CA ALA A 114 20.30 2.97 -16.95
C ALA A 114 19.94 3.93 -15.79
N VAL A 115 20.35 3.59 -14.57
CA VAL A 115 19.93 4.28 -13.36
C VAL A 115 20.65 5.63 -13.26
N GLU A 116 20.09 6.68 -13.86
CA GLU A 116 20.46 8.05 -13.49
C GLU A 116 19.78 8.41 -12.16
N ALA A 117 20.47 8.08 -11.07
CA ALA A 117 20.42 8.75 -9.76
C ALA A 117 19.04 9.31 -9.28
N ARG A 118 18.00 8.48 -9.18
CA ARG A 118 16.72 8.91 -8.56
C ARG A 118 16.22 8.15 -7.34
N THR A 119 16.87 7.09 -6.89
CA THR A 119 16.46 6.37 -5.68
C THR A 119 17.60 6.27 -4.69
N ARG A 120 17.57 7.13 -3.67
CA ARG A 120 18.47 7.10 -2.52
C ARG A 120 17.97 5.99 -1.57
N SER A 121 18.18 4.71 -1.91
CA SER A 121 17.99 3.58 -0.98
C SER A 121 18.92 2.40 -1.28
N VAL A 122 20.00 2.30 -0.47
CA VAL A 122 20.73 1.15 0.11
C VAL A 122 21.07 -0.12 -0.70
N ALA A 123 20.57 -0.38 -1.90
CA ALA A 123 21.13 -1.46 -2.72
C ALA A 123 21.03 -1.10 -4.19
N ASP A 124 22.18 -1.04 -4.86
CA ASP A 124 22.25 -0.80 -6.30
C ASP A 124 21.47 -1.91 -7.03
N PRO A 125 20.38 -1.59 -7.75
CA PRO A 125 19.65 -2.58 -8.54
C PRO A 125 20.53 -3.24 -9.61
N ALA A 126 21.71 -2.69 -9.89
CA ALA A 126 22.67 -3.17 -10.88
C ALA A 126 23.38 -4.49 -10.51
N VAL A 127 23.16 -5.07 -9.32
CA VAL A 127 23.58 -6.46 -9.04
C VAL A 127 22.65 -7.39 -9.82
N SER A 128 23.18 -8.02 -10.88
CA SER A 128 22.42 -8.57 -12.02
C SER A 128 21.36 -9.65 -11.71
N GLY A 129 21.21 -10.12 -10.47
CA GLY A 129 20.14 -11.03 -10.06
C GLY A 129 18.96 -10.34 -9.34
N ASN A 130 19.16 -9.14 -8.77
CA ASN A 130 18.16 -8.47 -7.97
C ASN A 130 17.03 -7.89 -8.84
N TRP A 131 17.34 -7.41 -10.04
CA TRP A 131 16.34 -6.86 -10.95
C TRP A 131 15.35 -7.92 -11.44
N GLU A 132 15.83 -9.10 -11.86
CA GLU A 132 14.96 -10.18 -12.31
C GLU A 132 14.02 -10.67 -11.21
N ALA A 133 14.53 -10.78 -9.97
CA ALA A 133 13.73 -11.11 -8.80
C ALA A 133 12.66 -10.04 -8.53
N MET A 134 13.01 -8.74 -8.61
CA MET A 134 12.06 -7.64 -8.46
C MET A 134 10.98 -7.68 -9.55
N VAL A 135 11.34 -7.92 -10.81
CA VAL A 135 10.37 -8.04 -11.91
C VAL A 135 9.43 -9.22 -11.69
N ALA A 136 9.96 -10.37 -11.24
CA ALA A 136 9.14 -11.55 -10.94
C ALA A 136 8.17 -11.32 -9.78
N ASP A 137 8.65 -10.69 -8.70
CA ASP A 137 7.84 -10.33 -7.53
C ASP A 137 6.71 -9.37 -7.91
N VAL A 138 7.04 -8.28 -8.62
CA VAL A 138 6.06 -7.28 -9.05
C VAL A 138 5.08 -7.88 -10.06
N ARG A 139 5.53 -8.73 -10.99
CA ARG A 139 4.65 -9.42 -11.95
C ARG A 139 3.59 -10.24 -11.23
N ARG A 140 4.01 -11.09 -10.28
CA ARG A 140 3.07 -11.88 -9.47
C ARG A 140 2.07 -10.98 -8.74
N ALA A 141 2.53 -9.90 -8.12
CA ALA A 141 1.65 -8.96 -7.43
C ALA A 141 0.68 -8.24 -8.38
N VAL A 142 1.09 -7.94 -9.62
CA VAL A 142 0.22 -7.36 -10.66
C VAL A 142 -0.85 -8.33 -11.12
N ASP A 143 -0.54 -9.63 -11.19
CA ASP A 143 -1.51 -10.66 -11.58
C ASP A 143 -2.65 -10.81 -10.56
N ASP A 144 -2.36 -10.53 -9.29
CA ASP A 144 -3.33 -10.56 -8.18
C ASP A 144 -4.20 -9.29 -8.08
N LEU A 145 -3.86 -8.20 -8.78
CA LEU A 145 -4.64 -6.97 -8.73
C LEU A 145 -6.02 -7.10 -9.42
N PRO A 146 -7.03 -6.34 -8.97
CA PRO A 146 -8.28 -6.17 -9.70
C PRO A 146 -8.06 -5.77 -11.16
N LEU A 147 -8.88 -6.31 -12.07
CA LEU A 147 -8.73 -6.07 -13.52
C LEU A 147 -8.75 -4.58 -13.88
N SER A 148 -9.53 -3.76 -13.17
CA SER A 148 -9.58 -2.31 -13.37
C SER A 148 -8.23 -1.64 -13.09
N GLN A 149 -7.59 -1.97 -11.98
CA GLN A 149 -6.27 -1.47 -11.59
C GLN A 149 -5.19 -1.96 -12.55
N ARG A 150 -5.20 -3.25 -12.90
CA ARG A 150 -4.25 -3.83 -13.86
C ARG A 150 -4.32 -3.16 -15.23
N ARG A 151 -5.53 -2.85 -15.73
CA ARG A 151 -5.73 -2.15 -17.00
C ARG A 151 -5.18 -0.72 -16.98
N VAL A 152 -5.37 0.00 -15.87
CA VAL A 152 -4.82 1.35 -15.69
C VAL A 152 -3.30 1.32 -15.66
N LEU A 153 -2.71 0.38 -14.90
CA LEU A 153 -1.25 0.24 -14.85
C LEU A 153 -0.69 -0.15 -16.22
N PHE A 154 -1.29 -1.10 -16.93
CA PHE A 154 -0.86 -1.48 -18.28
C PHE A 154 -0.96 -0.30 -19.26
N ALA A 155 -2.07 0.46 -19.24
CA ALA A 155 -2.25 1.60 -20.12
C ALA A 155 -1.21 2.72 -19.86
N TYR A 156 -0.72 2.85 -18.63
CA TYR A 156 0.28 3.86 -18.26
C TYR A 156 1.72 3.36 -18.46
N TYR A 157 2.07 2.17 -17.98
CA TYR A 157 3.45 1.65 -17.93
C TYR A 157 3.78 0.62 -19.02
N GLY A 158 2.79 0.03 -19.69
CA GLY A 158 2.98 -1.09 -20.63
C GLY A 158 3.53 -0.70 -22.01
N HIS A 159 3.95 0.55 -22.20
CA HIS A 159 4.57 1.04 -23.43
C HIS A 159 5.90 1.69 -23.09
N ALA A 160 6.95 1.40 -23.88
CA ALA A 160 8.27 1.98 -23.70
C ALA A 160 8.22 3.52 -23.68
N GLY A 161 8.44 4.11 -22.50
CA GLY A 161 8.40 5.57 -22.27
C GLY A 161 7.24 6.05 -21.40
N GLY A 162 6.26 5.19 -21.11
CA GLY A 162 5.06 5.50 -20.32
C GLY A 162 4.07 6.40 -21.07
N ALA A 163 2.81 6.00 -21.15
CA ALA A 163 1.77 6.89 -21.65
C ALA A 163 1.49 7.98 -20.61
N GLY A 164 1.19 9.21 -21.04
CA GLY A 164 0.71 10.22 -20.09
C GLY A 164 -0.61 9.77 -19.46
N TRP A 165 -0.91 10.16 -18.21
CA TRP A 165 -2.21 9.83 -17.55
C TRP A 165 -3.43 10.22 -18.39
N ARG A 166 -3.30 11.22 -19.25
CA ARG A 166 -4.35 11.62 -20.21
C ARG A 166 -4.58 10.54 -21.27
N GLU A 167 -3.53 9.96 -21.82
CA GLU A 167 -3.60 8.94 -22.87
C GLU A 167 -4.14 7.63 -22.30
N ALA A 168 -3.64 7.22 -21.12
CA ALA A 168 -4.19 6.08 -20.39
C ALA A 168 -5.70 6.26 -20.11
N ALA A 169 -6.13 7.46 -19.70
CA ALA A 169 -7.53 7.77 -19.47
C ALA A 169 -8.38 7.69 -20.76
N VAL A 170 -7.87 8.22 -21.87
CA VAL A 170 -8.54 8.13 -23.18
C VAL A 170 -8.67 6.68 -23.63
N ALA A 171 -7.61 5.88 -23.52
CA ALA A 171 -7.61 4.47 -23.88
C ALA A 171 -8.64 3.64 -23.08
N LEU A 172 -8.93 4.06 -21.84
CA LEU A 172 -9.84 3.38 -20.94
C LEU A 172 -11.23 4.03 -20.86
N GLY A 173 -11.49 5.11 -21.61
CA GLY A 173 -12.78 5.80 -21.62
C GLY A 173 -13.14 6.44 -20.26
N MET A 174 -12.15 6.92 -19.51
CA MET A 174 -12.35 7.54 -18.19
C MET A 174 -11.73 8.94 -18.11
N SER A 175 -11.95 9.64 -16.99
CA SER A 175 -11.31 10.94 -16.76
C SER A 175 -9.83 10.77 -16.39
N LYS A 176 -9.00 11.77 -16.69
CA LYS A 176 -7.58 11.79 -16.28
C LYS A 176 -7.42 11.62 -14.76
N THR A 177 -8.28 12.27 -13.99
CA THR A 177 -8.27 12.19 -12.52
C THR A 177 -8.57 10.77 -12.05
N ALA A 178 -9.61 10.13 -12.60
CA ALA A 178 -9.94 8.74 -12.27
C ALA A 178 -8.80 7.77 -12.61
N ALA A 179 -8.18 7.92 -13.78
CA ALA A 179 -7.02 7.09 -14.17
C ALA A 179 -5.84 7.28 -13.20
N ASN A 180 -5.55 8.52 -12.80
CA ASN A 180 -4.48 8.80 -11.84
C ASN A 180 -4.77 8.21 -10.47
N ASP A 181 -5.99 8.39 -9.96
CA ASP A 181 -6.38 7.91 -8.62
C ASP A 181 -6.33 6.38 -8.57
N ILE A 182 -6.90 5.69 -9.56
CA ILE A 182 -6.83 4.22 -9.67
C ILE A 182 -5.37 3.75 -9.81
N GLY A 183 -4.55 4.47 -10.59
CA GLY A 183 -3.14 4.14 -10.76
C GLY A 183 -2.34 4.24 -9.46
N ARG A 184 -2.55 5.31 -8.69
CA ARG A 184 -1.91 5.50 -7.38
C ARG A 184 -2.37 4.47 -6.37
N GLU A 185 -3.66 4.14 -6.37
CA GLU A 185 -4.22 3.07 -5.54
C GLU A 185 -3.63 1.71 -5.89
N ALA A 186 -3.47 1.42 -7.18
CA ALA A 186 -2.85 0.19 -7.65
C ALA A 186 -1.38 0.08 -7.22
N VAL A 187 -0.58 1.14 -7.38
CA VAL A 187 0.81 1.17 -6.90
C VAL A 187 0.90 0.99 -5.39
N ALA A 188 0.04 1.66 -4.62
CA ALA A 188 -0.03 1.46 -3.18
C ALA A 188 -0.36 0.01 -2.81
N SER A 189 -1.27 -0.61 -3.55
CA SER A 189 -1.66 -2.02 -3.35
C SER A 189 -0.54 -2.99 -3.68
N LEU A 190 0.24 -2.72 -4.73
CA LEU A 190 1.45 -3.49 -5.03
C LEU A 190 2.49 -3.37 -3.91
N VAL A 191 2.76 -2.15 -3.43
CA VAL A 191 3.70 -1.91 -2.33
C VAL A 191 3.25 -2.66 -1.07
N ASP A 192 1.96 -2.61 -0.74
CA ASP A 192 1.39 -3.31 0.39
C ASP A 192 1.57 -4.84 0.23
N ALA A 193 1.18 -5.40 -0.92
CA ALA A 193 1.28 -6.84 -1.20
C ALA A 193 2.74 -7.35 -1.15
N LEU A 194 3.66 -6.64 -1.79
CA LEU A 194 5.09 -6.97 -1.82
C LEU A 194 5.73 -6.93 -0.42
N ASN A 195 5.31 -5.97 0.41
CA ASN A 195 5.77 -5.89 1.80
C ASN A 195 4.98 -6.78 2.76
N GLY A 196 3.94 -7.45 2.27
CA GLY A 196 3.22 -8.50 2.98
C GLY A 196 2.00 -8.08 3.79
N ILE A 197 1.38 -7.00 3.37
CA ILE A 197 0.10 -6.54 3.89
C ILE A 197 -1.01 -7.19 3.05
N PRO A 198 -1.90 -8.00 3.66
CA PRO A 198 -2.98 -8.69 2.96
C PRO A 198 -3.94 -7.70 2.28
N ASP A 199 -4.41 -8.05 1.08
CA ASP A 199 -5.45 -7.30 0.34
C ASP A 199 -6.88 -7.66 0.80
N ASP A 200 -7.02 -8.79 1.51
CA ASP A 200 -8.28 -9.33 2.03
C ASP A 200 -8.86 -8.57 3.24
N LEU A 201 -8.38 -7.34 3.53
CA LEU A 201 -8.91 -6.50 4.60
C LEU A 201 -10.36 -6.08 4.37
N GLY A 202 -10.90 -6.29 3.16
CA GLY A 202 -12.34 -6.29 2.87
C GLY A 202 -13.01 -4.91 2.98
N GLU A 203 -12.23 -3.85 3.16
CA GLU A 203 -12.73 -2.48 3.23
C GLU A 203 -12.02 -1.63 2.18
N PRO A 204 -12.71 -0.67 1.54
CA PRO A 204 -12.07 0.25 0.60
C PRO A 204 -10.89 0.94 1.28
N LYS A 205 -9.72 0.96 0.62
CA LYS A 205 -8.52 1.64 1.10
C LYS A 205 -8.81 3.13 1.26
N TYR A 206 -8.23 3.75 2.29
CA TYR A 206 -8.46 5.14 2.68
C TYR A 206 -8.23 6.06 1.48
N VAL A 207 -9.32 6.45 0.83
CA VAL A 207 -9.33 7.61 -0.05
C VAL A 207 -9.29 8.78 0.90
N GLY A 208 -8.13 9.43 1.02
CA GLY A 208 -7.95 10.58 1.91
C GLY A 208 -9.09 11.58 1.79
N THR A 209 -9.25 12.42 2.81
CA THR A 209 -10.29 13.46 2.98
C THR A 209 -10.32 14.54 1.89
N ARG A 210 -10.29 14.17 0.61
CA ARG A 210 -10.77 15.00 -0.47
C ARG A 210 -12.25 14.71 -0.59
N ARG A 211 -13.07 15.58 0.01
CA ARG A 211 -14.44 15.79 -0.45
C ARG A 211 -14.38 15.83 -1.98
N VAL A 212 -15.04 14.88 -2.64
CA VAL A 212 -15.42 15.03 -4.04
C VAL A 212 -16.52 16.08 -4.03
N GLU A 213 -16.14 17.35 -3.96
CA GLU A 213 -17.06 18.42 -4.31
C GLU A 213 -17.23 18.34 -5.82
N SER A 214 -18.43 18.01 -6.27
CA SER A 214 -18.75 18.11 -7.69
C SER A 214 -18.50 19.57 -8.13
N ASN A 215 -18.05 19.80 -9.37
CA ASN A 215 -17.92 21.16 -9.90
C ASN A 215 -19.22 21.97 -9.75
N ALA A 216 -20.39 21.30 -9.74
CA ALA A 216 -21.68 21.93 -9.47
C ALA A 216 -21.79 22.47 -8.03
N SER A 217 -21.25 21.75 -7.05
CA SER A 217 -21.22 22.16 -5.63
C SER A 217 -20.24 23.31 -5.38
N ALA A 218 -19.11 23.32 -6.09
CA ALA A 218 -18.13 24.42 -6.03
C ALA A 218 -18.68 25.72 -6.62
N MET A 219 -19.38 25.63 -7.78
CA MET A 219 -19.99 26.80 -8.42
C MET A 219 -21.18 27.38 -7.66
N ALA A 220 -21.94 26.54 -6.93
CA ALA A 220 -23.07 27.01 -6.12
C ALA A 220 -22.64 27.94 -4.97
N ARG A 221 -21.49 27.69 -4.34
CA ARG A 221 -20.93 28.58 -3.31
C ARG A 221 -20.40 29.88 -3.89
N THR A 222 -19.76 29.82 -5.06
CA THR A 222 -19.28 31.03 -5.74
C THR A 222 -20.45 31.91 -6.22
N SER A 223 -21.60 31.33 -6.54
CA SER A 223 -22.80 32.08 -6.91
C SER A 223 -23.53 32.71 -5.72
N SER A 224 -23.48 32.13 -4.52
CA SER A 224 -24.15 32.71 -3.34
C SER A 224 -23.37 33.86 -2.73
N ASP A 225 -22.04 33.84 -2.82
CA ASP A 225 -21.17 34.88 -2.26
C ASP A 225 -21.15 36.19 -3.09
N TRP A 226 -21.65 36.16 -4.34
CA TRP A 226 -21.71 37.33 -5.23
C TRP A 226 -23.12 37.95 -5.37
N GLY A 227 -24.11 37.42 -4.66
CA GLY A 227 -25.52 37.85 -4.75
C GLY A 227 -26.03 38.71 -3.59
N GLY A 228 -25.14 39.35 -2.84
CA GLY A 228 -25.48 40.24 -1.73
C GLY A 228 -25.14 41.70 -2.01
N GLU A 229 -25.99 42.37 -2.80
CA GLU A 229 -26.22 43.82 -2.74
C GLU A 229 -27.69 44.07 -2.38
#